data_AF-A0A0C9YF32-F1
#
_entry.id   AF-A0A0C9YF32-F1
#
_cell.length_a   1.000
_cell.length_b   1.000
_cell.length_c   1.000
_cell.angle_alpha   90.00
_cell.angle_beta   90.00
_cell.angle_gamma   90.00
#
_symmetry.space_group_name_H-M   'P 1'
#
loop_
_entity.id
_entity.type
_entity.pdbx_description
1 polymer ?
#
loop_
_entity_poly.entity_id
_entity_poly.type
_entity_poly.pdbx_seq_one_letter_code
_entity_poly.pdbx_strand_id
1 'polypeptide(L)'
;MVIPAMDYINEIFMTTMLDDTHLDPSIRATVGPVKRTLNKYYSLTDMSDLYHIAMVLHPHHKLEYFRQAKWEADWIKMAGELVCRNYDSSYVSCDIHEDVGSPSSDGEEHKDHPNNIFDRLPSLSKINSSRTLDKLDAYLATGVEDIDVGDAIQWWDDHRSTYPHLSCMALDYLSIPATSIDIKHLFSKGRVFLPYL
;
A
#
# COMPACT_ATOMS: atom_id res chain seq x y z
N MET A 1 6.16 -0.02 -6.82
CA MET A 1 5.81 -1.34 -6.24
C MET A 1 7.05 -2.21 -6.15
N VAL A 2 7.35 -2.80 -4.99
CA VAL A 2 8.59 -3.56 -4.75
C VAL A 2 8.44 -5.05 -5.06
N ILE A 3 7.36 -5.69 -4.62
CA ILE A 3 7.13 -7.13 -4.81
C ILE A 3 7.06 -7.51 -6.31
N PRO A 4 6.28 -6.84 -7.16
CA PRO A 4 6.23 -7.18 -8.60
C PRO A 4 7.55 -7.00 -9.32
N ALA A 5 8.34 -5.98 -8.95
CA ALA A 5 9.66 -5.78 -9.52
C ALA A 5 10.61 -6.93 -9.14
N MET A 6 10.57 -7.38 -7.88
CA MET A 6 11.37 -8.53 -7.43
C MET A 6 10.94 -9.84 -8.09
N ASP A 7 9.63 -10.09 -8.21
CA ASP A 7 9.09 -11.27 -8.88
C ASP A 7 9.50 -11.30 -10.36
N TYR A 8 9.38 -10.18 -11.06
CA TYR A 8 9.80 -10.03 -12.45
C TYR A 8 11.31 -10.25 -12.63
N ILE A 9 12.14 -9.65 -11.78
CA ILE A 9 13.59 -9.87 -11.80
C ILE A 9 13.89 -11.35 -11.57
N ASN A 10 13.22 -11.99 -10.62
CA ASN A 10 13.43 -13.40 -10.33
C ASN A 10 12.99 -14.29 -11.50
N GLU A 11 11.83 -14.03 -12.11
CA GLU A 11 11.31 -14.80 -13.24
C GLU A 11 12.20 -14.69 -14.46
N ILE A 12 12.61 -13.47 -14.85
CA ILE A 12 13.61 -13.26 -15.91
C ILE A 12 14.91 -13.95 -15.55
N PHE A 13 15.40 -13.78 -14.32
CA PHE A 13 16.68 -14.35 -13.94
C PHE A 13 16.66 -15.89 -14.00
N MET A 14 15.57 -16.53 -13.56
CA MET A 14 15.41 -17.99 -13.64
C MET A 14 15.28 -18.46 -15.09
N THR A 15 14.42 -17.84 -15.89
CA THR A 15 14.15 -18.25 -17.28
C THR A 15 15.35 -18.02 -18.19
N THR A 16 16.06 -16.91 -18.03
CA THR A 16 17.15 -16.55 -18.96
C THR A 16 18.47 -17.21 -18.58
N MET A 17 18.77 -17.38 -17.28
CA MET A 17 20.12 -17.79 -16.85
C MET A 17 20.27 -19.26 -16.45
N LEU A 18 19.18 -19.96 -16.12
CA LEU A 18 19.24 -21.39 -15.82
C LEU A 18 19.10 -22.27 -17.07
N ASP A 19 18.35 -21.80 -18.07
CA ASP A 19 18.08 -22.57 -19.29
C ASP A 19 19.13 -22.33 -20.38
N ASP A 20 19.93 -21.25 -20.29
CA ASP A 20 20.95 -20.94 -21.29
C ASP A 20 22.27 -21.68 -21.00
N THR A 21 22.43 -22.83 -21.65
CA THR A 21 23.65 -23.64 -21.62
C THR A 21 24.85 -22.99 -22.34
N HIS A 22 24.64 -21.89 -23.09
CA HIS A 22 25.69 -21.18 -23.82
C HIS A 22 26.35 -20.04 -23.03
N LEU A 23 25.94 -19.79 -21.79
CA LEU A 23 26.54 -18.76 -20.94
C LEU A 23 28.00 -19.07 -20.58
N ASP A 24 28.83 -18.02 -20.56
CA ASP A 24 30.23 -18.11 -20.15
C ASP A 24 30.36 -18.72 -18.74
N PRO A 25 31.35 -19.61 -18.50
CA PRO A 25 31.56 -20.23 -17.19
C PRO A 25 31.65 -19.24 -16.03
N SER A 26 32.20 -18.05 -16.27
CA SER A 26 32.32 -16.97 -15.27
C SER A 26 30.96 -16.41 -14.90
N ILE A 27 30.07 -16.19 -15.89
CA ILE A 27 28.71 -15.70 -15.66
C ILE A 27 27.92 -16.76 -14.88
N ARG A 28 28.00 -18.03 -15.29
CA ARG A 28 27.33 -19.14 -14.60
C ARG A 28 27.77 -19.28 -13.14
N ALA A 29 29.05 -19.06 -12.84
CA ALA A 29 29.56 -19.06 -11.46
C ALA A 29 28.96 -17.94 -10.59
N THR A 30 28.60 -16.79 -11.19
CA THR A 30 27.97 -15.67 -10.49
C THR A 30 26.46 -15.82 -10.27
N VAL A 31 25.78 -16.70 -11.02
CA VAL A 31 24.32 -16.90 -10.92
C VAL A 31 23.88 -17.31 -9.51
N GLY A 32 24.57 -18.28 -8.90
CA GLY A 32 24.26 -18.75 -7.55
C GLY A 32 24.38 -17.66 -6.47
N PRO A 33 25.48 -16.90 -6.40
CA PRO A 33 25.62 -15.71 -5.55
C PRO A 33 24.53 -14.64 -5.76
N VAL A 34 24.19 -14.33 -7.02
CA VAL A 34 23.14 -13.34 -7.33
C VAL A 34 21.78 -13.83 -6.83
N LYS A 35 21.42 -15.10 -7.09
CA LYS A 35 20.18 -15.72 -6.58
C LYS A 35 20.09 -15.67 -5.06
N ARG A 36 21.18 -16.00 -4.35
CA ARG A 36 21.21 -15.92 -2.88
C ARG A 36 21.01 -14.49 -2.38
N THR A 37 21.62 -13.52 -3.07
CA THR A 37 21.45 -12.09 -2.74
C THR A 37 20.01 -11.64 -2.97
N LEU A 38 19.41 -12.01 -4.11
CA LEU A 38 18.02 -11.71 -4.42
C LEU A 38 17.07 -12.28 -3.36
N ASN A 39 17.20 -13.57 -3.05
CA ASN A 39 16.39 -14.23 -2.01
C ASN A 39 16.56 -13.58 -0.63
N LYS A 40 17.77 -13.14 -0.29
CA LYS A 40 18.00 -12.40 0.97
C LYS A 40 17.19 -11.10 1.01
N TYR A 41 17.20 -10.32 -0.06
CA TYR A 41 16.42 -9.08 -0.10
C TYR A 41 14.92 -9.32 -0.20
N TYR A 42 14.49 -10.39 -0.85
CA TYR A 42 13.11 -10.83 -0.85
C TYR A 42 12.64 -11.18 0.57
N SER A 43 13.44 -11.94 1.32
CA SER A 43 13.11 -12.24 2.72
C SER A 43 13.04 -11.00 3.62
N LEU A 44 13.72 -9.91 3.25
CA LEU A 44 13.66 -8.62 3.94
C LEU A 44 12.36 -7.86 3.63
N THR A 45 11.79 -8.03 2.44
CA THR A 45 10.47 -7.45 2.13
C THR A 45 9.36 -8.13 2.94
N ASP A 46 9.53 -9.42 3.25
CA ASP A 46 8.57 -10.16 4.08
C ASP A 46 8.60 -9.75 5.57
N MET A 47 9.64 -9.04 6.02
CA MET A 47 9.74 -8.57 7.41
C MET A 47 8.82 -7.38 7.70
N SER A 48 8.20 -6.79 6.69
CA SER A 48 7.29 -5.66 6.86
C SER A 48 5.95 -5.93 6.18
N ASP A 49 4.89 -5.82 6.97
CA ASP A 49 3.50 -5.91 6.50
C ASP A 49 3.16 -4.82 5.46
N LEU A 50 3.96 -3.75 5.42
CA LEU A 50 3.78 -2.59 4.54
C LEU A 50 3.67 -2.97 3.07
N TYR A 51 4.56 -3.84 2.58
CA TYR A 51 4.54 -4.22 1.15
C TYR A 51 3.33 -5.06 0.80
N HIS A 52 2.89 -5.93 1.71
CA HIS A 52 1.67 -6.73 1.53
C HIS A 52 0.44 -5.84 1.53
N ILE A 53 0.34 -4.91 2.49
CA ILE A 53 -0.78 -3.97 2.61
C ILE A 53 -0.86 -3.08 1.37
N ALA A 54 0.27 -2.50 0.93
CA ALA A 54 0.31 -1.65 -0.25
C ALA A 54 -0.13 -2.39 -1.53
N MET A 55 0.25 -3.66 -1.69
CA MET A 55 -0.18 -4.48 -2.82
C MET A 55 -1.68 -4.77 -2.82
N VAL A 56 -2.25 -5.09 -1.65
CA VAL A 56 -3.69 -5.36 -1.52
C VAL A 56 -4.53 -4.10 -1.71
N LEU A 57 -4.04 -2.94 -1.26
CA LEU A 57 -4.70 -1.64 -1.46
C LEU A 57 -4.55 -1.10 -2.88
N HIS A 58 -3.71 -1.69 -3.72
CA HIS A 58 -3.56 -1.25 -5.10
C HIS A 58 -4.73 -1.78 -5.97
N PRO A 59 -5.53 -0.90 -6.62
CA PRO A 59 -6.73 -1.30 -7.37
C PRO A 59 -6.47 -2.30 -8.50
N HIS A 60 -5.29 -2.22 -9.12
CA HIS A 60 -4.86 -3.12 -10.19
C HIS A 60 -4.31 -4.48 -9.72
N HIS A 61 -3.89 -4.63 -8.46
CA HIS A 61 -3.23 -5.86 -7.99
C HIS A 61 -4.11 -6.64 -7.01
N LYS A 62 -4.66 -5.95 -6.00
CA LYS A 62 -5.49 -6.53 -4.93
C LYS A 62 -4.94 -7.90 -4.46
N LEU A 63 -5.83 -8.84 -4.16
CA LEU A 63 -5.48 -10.23 -3.87
C LEU A 63 -5.22 -11.07 -5.14
N GLU A 64 -5.63 -10.56 -6.30
CA GLU A 64 -5.56 -11.29 -7.56
C GLU A 64 -4.12 -11.43 -8.06
N TYR A 65 -3.27 -10.43 -7.82
CA TYR A 65 -1.84 -10.51 -8.11
C TYR A 65 -1.19 -11.72 -7.41
N PHE A 66 -1.46 -11.91 -6.12
CA PHE A 66 -0.89 -13.04 -5.37
C PHE A 66 -1.39 -14.39 -5.88
N ARG A 67 -2.64 -14.47 -6.35
CA ARG A 67 -3.18 -15.67 -7.01
C ARG A 67 -2.48 -15.95 -8.34
N GLN A 68 -2.28 -14.93 -9.16
CA GLN A 68 -1.57 -15.04 -10.44
C GLN A 68 -0.09 -15.43 -10.24
N ALA A 69 0.55 -14.87 -9.22
CA ALA A 69 1.91 -15.19 -8.81
C ALA A 69 2.02 -16.57 -8.12
N LYS A 70 0.91 -17.31 -7.96
CA LYS A 70 0.83 -18.65 -7.35
C LYS A 70 1.39 -18.69 -5.92
N TRP A 71 1.16 -17.64 -5.15
CA TRP A 71 1.50 -17.64 -3.74
C TRP A 71 0.64 -18.65 -2.97
N GLU A 72 1.17 -19.14 -1.85
CA GLU A 72 0.47 -20.09 -1.01
C GLU A 72 -0.78 -19.45 -0.38
N ALA A 73 -1.87 -20.22 -0.33
CA ALA A 73 -3.19 -19.71 0.07
C ALA A 73 -3.18 -19.10 1.48
N ASP A 74 -2.35 -19.63 2.38
CA ASP A 74 -2.19 -19.13 3.74
C ASP A 74 -1.60 -17.71 3.76
N TRP A 75 -0.67 -17.41 2.83
CA TRP A 75 -0.09 -16.08 2.69
C TRP A 75 -1.09 -15.07 2.11
N ILE A 76 -1.89 -15.48 1.13
CA ILE A 76 -2.95 -14.64 0.56
C ILE A 76 -3.96 -14.28 1.66
N LYS A 77 -4.34 -15.27 2.48
CA LYS A 77 -5.22 -15.06 3.63
C LYS A 77 -4.60 -14.12 4.66
N MET A 78 -3.33 -14.34 5.00
CA MET A 78 -2.58 -13.51 5.94
C MET A 78 -2.51 -12.05 5.47
N ALA A 79 -2.24 -11.79 4.19
CA ALA A 79 -2.22 -10.45 3.63
C ALA A 79 -3.58 -9.74 3.76
N GLY A 80 -4.68 -10.44 3.48
CA GLY A 80 -6.03 -9.91 3.70
C GLY A 80 -6.29 -9.59 5.18
N GLU A 81 -5.96 -10.51 6.08
CA GLU A 81 -6.11 -10.31 7.53
C GLU A 81 -5.27 -9.14 8.06
N LEU A 82 -4.07 -8.92 7.52
CA LEU A 82 -3.21 -7.79 7.87
C LEU A 82 -3.85 -6.45 7.50
N VAL A 83 -4.47 -6.36 6.33
CA VAL A 83 -5.18 -5.15 5.90
C VAL A 83 -6.39 -4.91 6.79
N CYS A 84 -7.23 -5.93 7.02
CA CYS A 84 -8.40 -5.80 7.89
C CYS A 84 -7.98 -5.35 9.30
N ARG A 85 -6.95 -5.97 9.87
CA ARG A 85 -6.45 -5.64 11.22
C ARG A 85 -5.93 -4.20 11.31
N ASN A 86 -5.15 -3.75 10.33
CA ASN A 86 -4.62 -2.39 10.32
C ASN A 86 -5.73 -1.35 10.11
N TYR A 87 -6.69 -1.66 9.24
CA TYR A 87 -7.85 -0.82 9.00
C TYR A 87 -8.69 -0.66 10.28
N ASP A 88 -9.02 -1.76 10.96
CA ASP A 88 -9.78 -1.76 12.20
C ASP A 88 -9.06 -1.02 13.34
N SER A 89 -7.73 -1.19 13.44
CA SER A 89 -6.95 -0.61 14.54
C SER A 89 -6.74 0.90 14.41
N SER A 90 -6.58 1.42 13.19
CA SER A 90 -6.08 2.80 13.00
C SER A 90 -7.01 3.70 12.20
N TYR A 91 -7.91 3.14 11.38
CA TYR A 91 -8.69 3.93 10.42
C TYR A 91 -10.20 3.92 10.69
N VAL A 92 -10.73 2.89 11.35
CA VAL A 92 -12.18 2.81 11.72
C VAL A 92 -12.59 3.89 12.75
N SER A 93 -11.67 4.36 13.59
CA SER A 93 -11.95 5.36 14.63
C SER A 93 -11.41 6.75 14.31
N CYS A 94 -10.83 6.95 13.12
CA CYS A 94 -10.30 8.25 12.73
C CYS A 94 -11.45 9.08 12.14
N ASP A 95 -12.03 9.97 12.95
CA ASP A 95 -12.97 10.98 12.48
C ASP A 95 -12.26 11.83 11.41
N ILE A 96 -12.64 11.65 10.15
CA ILE A 96 -12.16 12.48 9.06
C ILE A 96 -12.81 13.85 9.26
N HIS A 97 -12.08 14.77 9.88
CA HIS A 97 -12.44 16.18 9.87
C HIS A 97 -12.35 16.65 8.41
N GLU A 98 -13.50 16.76 7.75
CA GLU A 98 -13.60 17.44 6.46
C GLU A 98 -13.18 18.90 6.67
N ASP A 99 -11.98 19.25 6.21
CA ASP A 99 -11.51 20.63 6.13
C ASP A 99 -12.28 21.34 5.01
N VAL A 100 -13.46 21.86 5.34
CA VAL A 100 -14.17 22.82 4.49
C VAL A 100 -13.68 24.21 4.89
N GLY A 101 -12.69 24.72 4.16
CA GLY A 101 -12.23 26.09 4.31
C GLY A 101 -13.28 27.12 3.89
N SER A 102 -13.58 28.08 4.79
CA SER A 102 -13.95 29.48 4.47
C SER A 102 -14.21 30.33 5.74
N PRO A 103 -14.21 31.68 5.63
CA PRO A 103 -13.37 32.54 6.46
C PRO A 103 -14.02 33.08 7.74
N SER A 104 -13.13 33.59 8.59
CA SER A 104 -13.32 34.32 9.84
C SER A 104 -14.57 35.20 9.94
N SER A 105 -15.35 34.99 11.00
CA SER A 105 -16.11 36.07 11.64
C SER A 105 -16.28 35.75 13.13
N ASP A 106 -15.86 36.70 13.95
CA ASP A 106 -15.88 36.67 15.42
C ASP A 106 -17.28 36.39 16.00
N GLY A 107 -17.33 35.62 17.10
CA GLY A 107 -18.54 35.51 17.93
C GLY A 107 -18.62 34.29 18.85
N GLU A 108 -18.20 34.50 20.09
CA GLU A 108 -18.73 33.92 21.34
C GLU A 108 -18.62 32.41 21.68
N GLU A 109 -18.25 32.20 22.96
CA GLU A 109 -18.15 30.92 23.65
C GLU A 109 -19.47 30.15 23.66
N HIS A 110 -19.44 28.87 23.24
CA HIS A 110 -20.36 27.87 23.80
C HIS A 110 -19.73 26.47 23.75
N LYS A 111 -19.70 25.81 24.91
CA LYS A 111 -19.27 24.42 25.07
C LYS A 111 -20.25 23.50 24.33
N ASP A 112 -19.78 22.82 23.29
CA ASP A 112 -20.60 21.83 22.59
C ASP A 112 -20.84 20.60 23.46
N HIS A 113 -22.09 20.47 23.85
CA HIS A 113 -22.68 19.27 24.40
C HIS A 113 -22.78 18.24 23.26
N PRO A 114 -22.36 16.97 23.46
CA PRO A 114 -22.56 15.93 22.44
C PRO A 114 -24.06 15.73 22.23
N ASN A 115 -24.56 16.18 21.08
CA ASN A 115 -25.98 16.42 20.84
C ASN A 115 -26.80 15.18 20.44
N ASN A 116 -26.21 13.98 20.48
CA ASN A 116 -26.97 12.75 20.21
C ASN A 116 -26.77 11.71 21.32
N ILE A 117 -27.89 11.34 21.95
CA ILE A 117 -27.98 10.26 22.95
C ILE A 117 -27.53 8.90 22.38
N PHE A 118 -27.52 8.79 21.04
CA PHE A 118 -27.15 7.59 20.30
C PHE A 118 -25.65 7.36 20.21
N ASP A 119 -24.81 8.40 20.33
CA ASP A 119 -23.35 8.27 20.22
C ASP A 119 -22.74 7.54 21.43
N ARG A 120 -23.49 7.43 22.53
CA ARG A 120 -23.05 6.76 23.76
C ARG A 120 -23.49 5.29 23.86
N LEU A 121 -24.17 4.75 22.85
CA LEU A 121 -24.63 3.36 22.88
C LEU A 121 -23.50 2.40 22.43
N PRO A 122 -23.00 1.50 23.29
CA PRO A 122 -21.97 0.51 22.94
C PRO A 122 -22.37 -0.41 21.78
N SER A 123 -23.66 -0.44 21.45
CA SER A 123 -24.25 -1.20 20.36
C SER A 123 -23.91 -0.63 18.98
N LEU A 124 -23.72 0.69 18.85
CA LEU A 124 -23.51 1.36 17.57
C LEU A 124 -22.04 1.33 17.11
N SER A 125 -21.09 1.35 18.04
CA SER A 125 -19.67 1.14 17.70
C SER A 125 -19.47 -0.21 16.99
N LYS A 126 -20.14 -1.27 17.46
CA LYS A 126 -20.11 -2.59 16.83
C LYS A 126 -20.77 -2.62 15.44
N ILE A 127 -21.83 -1.83 15.23
CA ILE A 127 -22.52 -1.72 13.93
C ILE A 127 -21.67 -0.95 12.92
N ASN A 128 -20.96 0.09 13.37
CA ASN A 128 -20.08 0.88 12.50
C ASN A 128 -18.87 0.05 12.06
N SER A 129 -18.21 -0.68 12.97
CA SER A 129 -17.13 -1.63 12.61
C SER A 129 -17.60 -2.70 11.62
N SER A 130 -18.82 -3.21 11.79
CA SER A 130 -19.43 -4.19 10.87
C SER A 130 -19.71 -3.60 9.49
N ARG A 131 -20.22 -2.37 9.38
CA ARG A 131 -20.46 -1.69 8.09
C ARG A 131 -19.17 -1.28 7.39
N THR A 132 -18.10 -1.01 8.14
CA THR A 132 -16.79 -0.65 7.57
C THR A 132 -16.01 -1.88 7.08
N LEU A 133 -16.12 -3.02 7.76
CA LEU A 133 -15.63 -4.32 7.27
C LEU A 133 -16.31 -4.70 5.95
N ASP A 134 -17.63 -4.48 5.86
CA ASP A 134 -18.41 -4.73 4.64
C ASP A 134 -17.92 -3.89 3.44
N LYS A 135 -17.38 -2.67 3.68
CA LYS A 135 -16.79 -1.83 2.62
C LYS A 135 -15.43 -2.34 2.14
N LEU A 136 -14.58 -2.82 3.04
CA LEU A 136 -13.29 -3.42 2.68
C LEU A 136 -13.52 -4.74 1.94
N ASP A 137 -14.42 -5.58 2.44
CA ASP A 137 -14.82 -6.82 1.77
C ASP A 137 -15.44 -6.55 0.40
N ALA A 138 -16.27 -5.50 0.28
CA ALA A 138 -16.79 -5.05 -1.01
C ALA A 138 -15.69 -4.61 -1.98
N TYR A 139 -14.68 -3.86 -1.51
CA TYR A 139 -13.53 -3.46 -2.33
C TYR A 139 -12.69 -4.67 -2.79
N LEU A 140 -12.43 -5.62 -1.89
CA LEU A 140 -11.68 -6.85 -2.18
C LEU A 140 -12.48 -7.81 -3.08
N ALA A 141 -13.80 -7.79 -3.00
CA ALA A 141 -14.69 -8.56 -3.87
C ALA A 141 -14.90 -7.90 -5.25
N THR A 142 -14.71 -6.58 -5.34
CA THR A 142 -14.70 -5.87 -6.63
C THR A 142 -13.51 -6.37 -7.44
N GLY A 143 -13.73 -6.64 -8.73
CA GLY A 143 -12.69 -7.11 -9.65
C GLY A 143 -11.47 -6.20 -9.70
N VAL A 144 -10.39 -6.68 -10.30
CA VAL A 144 -9.23 -5.85 -10.61
C VAL A 144 -9.65 -4.72 -11.55
N GLU A 145 -9.28 -3.50 -11.23
CA GLU A 145 -9.58 -2.33 -12.05
C GLU A 145 -8.48 -2.11 -13.10
N ASP A 146 -8.89 -1.75 -14.32
CA ASP A 146 -8.00 -1.48 -15.45
C ASP A 146 -7.47 -0.03 -15.36
N ILE A 147 -6.57 0.19 -14.39
CA ILE A 147 -5.92 1.48 -14.13
C ILE A 147 -4.42 1.28 -14.31
N ASP A 148 -3.75 2.28 -14.88
CA ASP A 148 -2.29 2.27 -14.94
C ASP A 148 -1.69 2.27 -13.53
N VAL A 149 -0.57 1.58 -13.36
CA VAL A 149 0.10 1.42 -12.06
C VAL A 149 0.48 2.78 -11.44
N GLY A 150 0.70 3.80 -12.27
CA GLY A 150 0.98 5.17 -11.82
C GLY A 150 -0.23 5.92 -11.26
N ASP A 151 -1.44 5.54 -11.64
CA ASP A 151 -2.66 6.31 -11.39
C ASP A 151 -3.44 5.80 -10.17
N ALA A 152 -2.91 4.82 -9.43
CA ALA A 152 -3.57 4.27 -8.25
C ALA A 152 -3.88 5.31 -7.17
N ILE A 153 -3.00 6.30 -6.97
CA ILE A 153 -3.22 7.40 -6.02
C ILE A 153 -4.40 8.28 -6.48
N GLN A 154 -4.44 8.60 -7.78
CA GLN A 154 -5.52 9.41 -8.35
C GLN A 154 -6.86 8.67 -8.27
N TRP A 155 -6.86 7.36 -8.54
CA TRP A 155 -8.06 6.55 -8.41
C TRP A 155 -8.61 6.57 -6.98
N TRP A 156 -7.74 6.48 -5.96
CA TRP A 156 -8.16 6.55 -4.56
C TRP A 156 -8.68 7.93 -4.15
N ASP A 157 -8.18 9.01 -4.75
CA ASP A 157 -8.69 10.36 -4.56
C ASP A 157 -10.11 10.49 -5.15
N ASP A 158 -10.31 10.00 -6.38
CA ASP A 158 -11.62 10.00 -7.04
C ASP A 158 -12.66 9.15 -6.27
N HIS A 159 -12.22 8.08 -5.61
CA HIS A 159 -13.10 7.15 -4.86
C HIS A 159 -13.20 7.46 -3.36
N ARG A 160 -12.67 8.61 -2.92
CA ARG A 160 -12.69 9.03 -1.51
C ARG A 160 -14.11 9.17 -0.94
N SER A 161 -15.07 9.63 -1.74
CA SER A 161 -16.48 9.72 -1.31
C SER A 161 -17.12 8.34 -1.07
N THR A 162 -16.72 7.33 -1.84
CA THR A 162 -17.25 5.96 -1.74
C THR A 162 -16.61 5.22 -0.56
N TYR A 163 -15.30 5.44 -0.36
CA TYR A 163 -14.46 4.71 0.58
C TYR A 163 -13.65 5.63 1.51
N PRO A 164 -14.27 6.49 2.33
CA PRO A 164 -13.58 7.60 3.02
C PRO A 164 -12.40 7.18 3.91
N HIS A 165 -12.59 6.17 4.77
CA HIS A 165 -11.51 5.69 5.64
C HIS A 165 -10.49 4.81 4.90
N LEU A 166 -10.95 4.04 3.90
CA LEU A 166 -10.09 3.12 3.17
C LEU A 166 -9.21 3.87 2.16
N SER A 167 -9.70 4.94 1.55
CA SER A 167 -8.89 5.84 0.71
C SER A 167 -7.81 6.53 1.53
N CYS A 168 -8.09 6.93 2.78
CA CYS A 168 -7.05 7.47 3.66
C CYS A 168 -5.94 6.45 3.90
N MET A 169 -6.30 5.22 4.28
CA MET A 169 -5.32 4.14 4.44
C MET A 169 -4.55 3.87 3.14
N ALA A 170 -5.23 3.79 2.01
CA ALA A 170 -4.59 3.55 0.72
C ALA A 170 -3.61 4.67 0.34
N LEU A 171 -3.99 5.93 0.52
CA LEU A 171 -3.11 7.08 0.25
C LEU A 171 -1.91 7.10 1.20
N ASP A 172 -2.09 6.80 2.48
CA ASP A 172 -1.01 6.76 3.47
C ASP A 172 0.02 5.66 3.14
N TYR A 173 -0.43 4.49 2.70
CA TYR A 173 0.46 3.38 2.35
C TYR A 173 1.08 3.50 0.95
N LEU A 174 0.30 3.94 -0.05
CA LEU A 174 0.75 4.02 -1.44
C LEU A 174 1.66 5.24 -1.71
N SER A 175 1.56 6.30 -0.88
CA SER A 175 2.44 7.46 -0.98
C SER A 175 3.85 7.21 -0.45
N ILE A 176 4.09 6.10 0.26
CA ILE A 176 5.40 5.74 0.79
C ILE A 176 6.32 5.39 -0.38
N PRO A 177 7.39 6.15 -0.62
CA PRO A 177 8.27 5.89 -1.74
C PRO A 177 9.00 4.56 -1.53
N ALA A 178 8.97 3.71 -2.56
CA ALA A 178 9.66 2.42 -2.55
C ALA A 178 11.19 2.56 -2.39
N THR A 179 11.76 3.72 -2.75
CA THR A 179 13.18 3.99 -2.63
C THR A 179 13.43 5.45 -2.25
N SER A 180 14.55 5.74 -1.59
CA SER A 180 15.01 7.12 -1.35
C SER A 180 15.65 7.77 -2.58
N ILE A 181 15.47 7.22 -3.78
CA ILE A 181 16.14 7.70 -5.00
C ILE A 181 15.66 9.09 -5.38
N ASP A 182 14.38 9.42 -5.19
CA ASP A 182 13.84 10.75 -5.51
C ASP A 182 14.52 11.86 -4.71
N ILE A 183 14.75 11.59 -3.42
CA ILE A 183 15.50 12.46 -2.52
C ILE A 183 16.98 12.56 -2.97
N LYS A 184 17.59 11.44 -3.39
CA LYS A 184 18.97 11.44 -3.91
C LYS A 184 19.12 12.18 -5.23
N HIS A 185 18.12 12.14 -6.10
CA HIS A 185 18.13 12.91 -7.35
C HIS A 185 18.00 14.41 -7.07
N LEU A 186 17.17 14.79 -6.09
CA LEU A 186 17.09 16.15 -5.58
C LEU A 186 18.43 16.63 -4.99
N PHE A 187 19.10 15.82 -4.17
CA PHE A 187 20.42 16.15 -3.62
C PHE A 187 21.54 16.16 -4.68
N SER A 188 21.47 15.29 -5.68
CA SER A 188 22.42 15.28 -6.80
C SER A 188 22.31 16.56 -7.62
N LYS A 189 21.09 17.02 -7.91
CA LYS A 189 20.85 18.32 -8.54
C LYS A 189 21.25 19.49 -7.64
N GLY A 190 20.98 19.40 -6.34
CA GLY A 190 21.41 20.40 -5.34
C GLY A 190 22.93 20.58 -5.27
N ARG A 191 23.71 19.51 -5.55
CA ARG A 191 25.18 19.58 -5.63
C ARG A 191 25.68 20.48 -6.76
N VAL A 192 24.89 20.71 -7.81
CA VAL A 192 25.20 21.69 -8.88
C VAL A 192 24.95 23.12 -8.41
N PHE A 193 24.03 23.33 -7.46
CA PHE A 193 23.67 24.64 -6.89
C PHE A 193 24.46 25.01 -5.62
N LEU A 194 25.23 24.09 -5.05
CA LEU A 194 26.12 24.34 -3.91
C LEU A 194 27.59 24.09 -4.30
N PRO A 195 28.22 24.95 -5.14
CA PRO A 195 29.64 24.78 -5.45
C PRO A 195 30.55 25.21 -4.30
N TYR A 196 30.08 26.00 -3.33
CA TYR A 196 30.90 26.48 -2.21
C TYR A 196 30.08 26.73 -0.94
N LEU A 197 30.18 25.79 0.00
CA LEU A 197 30.13 26.02 1.45
C LEU A 197 31.34 25.30 2.05
#